data_AF-A0A9Q9MM83-F1
#
_entry.id   AF-A0A9Q9MM83-F1
#
_cell.length_a   1.000
_cell.length_b   1.000
_cell.length_c   1.000
_cell.angle_alpha   90.00
_cell.angle_beta   90.00
_cell.angle_gamma   90.00
#
_symmetry.space_group_name_H-M   'P 1'
#
loop_
_entity.id
_entity.type
_entity.pdbx_description
1 polymer ?
#
loop_
_entity_poly.entity_id
_entity_poly.type
_entity_poly.pdbx_seq_one_letter_code
_entity_poly.pdbx_strand_id
1 'polypeptide(L)'
;MYPDDSDGDPRAVPGVCPEPGDAAGSVTLDVDGERFALRPNAFGGTDYTWLSGPNPGYGFGVSPTPDPSLDEHLEHIRGFLAQIDPATGYLGDD
;
A
#
# COMPACT_ATOMS: atom_id res chain seq x y z
N MET A 1 34.90 -20.58 -39.78
CA MET A 1 35.71 -19.80 -38.83
C MET A 1 35.58 -18.35 -39.26
N TYR A 2 34.92 -17.53 -38.45
CA TYR A 2 34.85 -16.07 -38.61
C TYR A 2 34.91 -15.51 -37.18
N PRO A 3 35.94 -14.72 -36.81
CA PRO A 3 35.96 -14.01 -35.53
C PRO A 3 35.54 -12.54 -35.68
N ASP A 4 35.40 -11.93 -34.51
CA ASP A 4 35.41 -10.50 -34.19
C ASP A 4 34.06 -9.77 -34.00
N ASP A 5 33.74 -9.64 -32.71
CA ASP A 5 33.33 -8.43 -32.00
C ASP A 5 32.20 -7.57 -32.57
N SER A 6 31.06 -7.65 -31.88
CA SER A 6 30.24 -6.47 -31.64
C SER A 6 29.77 -6.56 -30.19
N ASP A 7 30.61 -6.01 -29.32
CA ASP A 7 30.22 -5.41 -28.04
C ASP A 7 28.86 -4.72 -28.19
N GLY A 8 27.85 -5.34 -27.59
CA GLY A 8 26.45 -4.91 -27.61
C GLY A 8 25.91 -4.92 -26.19
N ASP A 9 26.38 -3.96 -25.39
CA ASP A 9 25.76 -3.40 -24.19
C ASP A 9 25.21 -4.37 -23.11
N PRO A 10 25.96 -4.66 -22.02
CA PRO A 10 25.43 -5.36 -20.84
C PRO A 10 24.67 -4.44 -19.87
N ARG A 11 24.06 -3.34 -20.33
CA ARG A 11 23.25 -2.43 -19.48
C ARG A 11 21.79 -2.34 -19.92
N ALA A 12 21.22 -3.44 -20.36
CA ALA A 12 19.81 -3.69 -20.12
C ALA A 12 19.58 -3.83 -18.59
N VAL A 13 19.58 -2.71 -17.86
CA VAL A 13 18.81 -2.61 -16.63
C VAL A 13 17.36 -2.69 -17.11
N PRO A 14 16.59 -3.75 -16.79
CA PRO A 14 15.17 -3.73 -17.06
C PRO A 14 14.62 -2.52 -16.30
N GLY A 15 14.24 -1.47 -17.05
CA GLY A 15 13.49 -0.37 -16.50
C GLY A 15 12.25 -0.97 -15.87
N VAL A 16 12.12 -0.78 -14.56
CA VAL A 16 10.94 -1.06 -13.72
C VAL A 16 9.72 -1.38 -14.59
N CYS A 17 9.42 -2.68 -14.72
CA CYS A 17 8.03 -3.04 -14.81
C CYS A 17 7.48 -2.66 -13.43
N PRO A 18 6.58 -1.67 -13.28
CA PRO A 18 5.65 -1.79 -12.18
C PRO A 18 5.02 -3.15 -12.41
N GLU A 19 5.27 -4.08 -11.49
CA GLU A 19 4.54 -5.32 -11.44
C GLU A 19 3.07 -4.91 -11.58
N PRO A 20 2.26 -5.57 -12.44
CA PRO A 20 0.83 -5.36 -12.43
C PRO A 20 0.30 -5.90 -11.10
N GLY A 21 0.59 -5.21 -10.00
CA GLY A 21 0.03 -5.48 -8.70
C GLY A 21 -1.45 -5.20 -8.83
N ASP A 22 -2.25 -6.27 -8.84
CA ASP A 22 -3.70 -6.23 -8.71
C ASP A 22 -4.36 -5.09 -9.50
N ALA A 23 -4.30 -5.19 -10.83
CA ALA A 23 -5.03 -4.32 -11.74
C ALA A 23 -6.56 -4.51 -11.57
N ALA A 24 -7.15 -3.79 -10.62
CA ALA A 24 -8.45 -3.09 -10.67
C ALA A 24 -8.97 -2.82 -9.25
N GLY A 25 -8.53 -1.72 -8.63
CA GLY A 25 -9.27 -1.11 -7.51
C GLY A 25 -8.49 -0.79 -6.25
N SER A 26 -7.22 -1.19 -6.09
CA SER A 26 -6.44 -0.82 -4.92
C SER A 26 -5.56 0.42 -5.13
N VAL A 27 -5.66 1.41 -4.25
CA VAL A 27 -4.80 2.61 -4.24
C VAL A 27 -3.81 2.52 -3.09
N THR A 28 -2.54 2.82 -3.32
CA THR A 28 -1.53 2.87 -2.25
C THR A 28 -1.36 4.28 -1.73
N LEU A 29 -1.37 4.45 -0.40
CA LEU A 29 -1.21 5.73 0.28
C LEU A 29 -0.09 5.65 1.33
N ASP A 30 0.73 6.69 1.41
CA ASP A 30 1.77 6.85 2.44
C ASP A 30 1.30 7.87 3.48
N VAL A 31 1.30 7.47 4.75
CA VAL A 31 0.84 8.28 5.88
C VAL A 31 1.84 8.13 7.01
N ASP A 32 2.47 9.23 7.43
CA ASP A 32 3.49 9.22 8.50
C ASP A 32 4.70 8.29 8.25
N GLY A 33 5.01 8.01 6.97
CA GLY A 33 6.06 7.06 6.59
C GLY A 33 5.59 5.59 6.54
N GLU A 34 4.29 5.36 6.74
CA GLU A 34 3.66 4.06 6.71
C GLU A 34 2.81 3.88 5.45
N ARG A 35 2.94 2.72 4.80
CA ARG A 35 2.25 2.44 3.54
C ARG A 35 0.98 1.64 3.77
N PHE A 36 -0.11 2.08 3.17
CA PHE A 36 -1.41 1.43 3.19
C PHE A 36 -1.91 1.16 1.76
N ALA A 37 -2.60 0.03 1.57
CA ALA A 37 -3.40 -0.24 0.38
C ALA A 37 -4.89 -0.09 0.69
N LEU A 38 -5.54 0.82 -0.01
CA LEU A 38 -6.96 1.12 0.08
C LEU A 38 -7.69 0.31 -0.99
N ARG A 39 -8.70 -0.45 -0.60
CA ARG A 39 -9.54 -1.24 -1.51
C ARG A 39 -11.01 -0.92 -1.25
N PRO A 40 -11.81 -0.51 -2.25
CA PRO A 40 -13.24 -0.38 -2.08
C PRO A 40 -13.84 -1.75 -1.75
N ASN A 41 -14.75 -1.78 -0.80
CA ASN A 41 -15.36 -3.01 -0.32
C ASN A 41 -16.79 -3.20 -0.84
N ALA A 42 -17.33 -4.42 -0.73
CA ALA A 42 -18.65 -4.76 -1.25
C ALA A 42 -19.82 -4.02 -0.55
N PHE A 43 -19.56 -3.36 0.58
CA PHE A 43 -20.54 -2.66 1.40
C PHE A 43 -20.53 -1.14 1.18
N GLY A 44 -19.81 -0.64 0.18
CA GLY A 44 -19.70 0.80 -0.10
C GLY A 44 -18.79 1.54 0.89
N GLY A 45 -17.82 0.83 1.45
CA GLY A 45 -16.76 1.35 2.28
C GLY A 45 -15.38 1.13 1.66
N THR A 46 -14.33 1.36 2.46
CA THR A 46 -12.94 1.13 2.07
C THR A 46 -12.25 0.27 3.11
N ASP A 47 -11.57 -0.79 2.64
CA ASP A 47 -10.66 -1.59 3.42
C ASP A 47 -9.23 -1.03 3.27
N TYR A 48 -8.57 -0.81 4.40
CA TYR A 48 -7.21 -0.28 4.50
C TYR A 48 -6.30 -1.40 4.99
N THR A 49 -5.42 -1.89 4.12
CA THR A 49 -4.40 -2.89 4.46
C THR A 49 -3.08 -2.21 4.76
N TRP A 50 -2.53 -2.40 5.95
CA TRP A 50 -1.24 -1.88 6.37
C TRP A 50 -0.10 -2.73 5.81
N LEU A 51 0.68 -2.15 4.90
CA LEU A 51 1.74 -2.84 4.15
C LEU A 51 3.11 -2.71 4.82
N SER A 52 3.39 -1.57 5.44
CA SER A 52 4.68 -1.31 6.12
C SER A 52 4.66 -1.63 7.62
N GLY A 53 3.51 -2.03 8.16
CA GLY A 53 3.34 -2.27 9.60
C GLY A 53 4.09 -3.51 10.09
N PRO A 54 4.29 -3.63 11.42
CA PRO A 54 4.91 -4.82 12.01
C PRO A 54 4.05 -6.09 11.84
N ASN A 55 2.77 -5.92 11.53
CA ASN A 55 1.79 -6.99 11.40
C ASN A 55 1.36 -7.13 9.93
N PRO A 56 1.93 -8.08 9.16
CA PRO A 56 1.66 -8.21 7.73
C PRO A 56 0.21 -8.63 7.49
N GLY A 57 -0.49 -7.90 6.62
CA GLY A 57 -1.91 -8.14 6.31
C GLY A 57 -2.86 -7.60 7.37
N TYR A 58 -2.36 -6.87 8.37
CA TYR A 58 -3.19 -6.16 9.33
C TYR A 58 -3.78 -4.89 8.71
N GLY A 59 -4.84 -4.35 9.31
CA GLY A 59 -5.57 -3.24 8.72
C GLY A 59 -6.92 -3.01 9.37
N PHE A 60 -7.70 -2.12 8.80
CA PHE A 60 -9.04 -1.78 9.26
C PHE A 60 -9.95 -1.47 8.07
N GLY A 61 -11.26 -1.56 8.25
CA GLY A 61 -12.25 -1.18 7.24
C GLY A 61 -13.16 -0.10 7.78
N VAL A 62 -13.52 0.86 6.94
CA VAL A 62 -14.52 1.89 7.26
C VAL A 62 -15.73 1.65 6.37
N SER A 63 -16.93 1.56 6.97
CA SER A 63 -18.19 1.36 6.23
C SER A 63 -19.39 1.88 7.02
N PRO A 64 -20.41 2.48 6.36
CA PRO A 64 -20.44 2.93 4.97
C PRO A 64 -19.92 4.38 4.84
N THR A 65 -19.06 4.62 3.84
CA THR A 65 -18.58 5.97 3.51
C THR A 65 -18.49 6.06 1.99
N PRO A 66 -19.48 6.70 1.32
CA PRO A 66 -19.46 6.81 -0.14
C PRO A 66 -18.33 7.76 -0.55
N ASP A 67 -17.41 7.24 -1.36
CA ASP A 67 -16.33 7.99 -2.03
C ASP A 67 -15.59 9.00 -1.12
N PRO A 68 -14.96 8.54 -0.02
CA PRO A 68 -14.14 9.42 0.82
C PRO A 68 -13.05 10.11 0.00
N SER A 69 -12.86 11.39 0.28
CA SER A 69 -11.78 12.20 -0.28
C SER A 69 -10.42 11.68 0.19
N LEU A 70 -9.34 12.09 -0.50
CA LEU A 70 -7.98 11.76 -0.07
C LEU A 70 -7.71 12.20 1.38
N ASP A 71 -8.14 13.40 1.76
CA ASP A 71 -8.02 13.91 3.12
C ASP A 71 -8.74 13.02 4.15
N GLU A 72 -9.94 12.53 3.83
CA GLU A 72 -10.70 11.61 4.71
C GLU A 72 -9.97 10.27 4.87
N HIS A 73 -9.37 9.75 3.81
CA HIS A 73 -8.51 8.56 3.91
C HIS A 73 -7.32 8.78 4.85
N LEU A 74 -6.66 9.95 4.75
CA LEU A 74 -5.54 10.30 5.61
C LEU A 74 -5.98 10.42 7.08
N GLU A 75 -7.13 11.03 7.34
CA GLU A 75 -7.68 11.15 8.70
C GLU A 75 -8.02 9.79 9.31
N HIS A 76 -8.66 8.90 8.55
CA HIS A 76 -8.95 7.55 9.02
C HIS A 76 -7.68 6.76 9.38
N ILE A 77 -6.66 6.82 8.52
CA ILE A 77 -5.39 6.13 8.77
C ILE A 77 -4.67 6.73 9.98
N ARG A 78 -4.61 8.06 10.10
CA ARG A 78 -4.00 8.73 11.27
C ARG A 78 -4.73 8.38 12.56
N GLY A 79 -6.07 8.32 12.53
CA GLY A 79 -6.88 7.92 13.68
C GLY A 79 -6.65 6.47 14.08
N PHE A 80 -6.43 5.57 13.11
CA PHE A 80 -6.02 4.20 13.38
C PHE A 80 -4.63 4.16 14.04
N LEU A 81 -3.62 4.80 13.44
CA LEU A 81 -2.25 4.83 13.98
C LEU A 81 -2.15 5.43 15.38
N ALA A 82 -2.98 6.44 15.69
CA ALA A 82 -3.03 7.04 17.02
C ALA A 82 -3.56 6.09 18.12
N GLN A 83 -4.33 5.06 17.74
CA GLN A 83 -4.83 4.03 18.66
C GLN A 83 -3.93 2.78 18.69
N ILE A 84 -3.02 2.65 17.73
CA ILE A 84 -2.07 1.56 17.70
C ILE A 84 -0.98 1.80 18.73
N ASP A 85 -0.71 0.76 19.53
CA ASP A 85 0.48 0.73 20.37
C ASP A 85 1.73 0.54 19.46
N PRO A 86 2.70 1.47 19.47
CA PRO A 86 3.85 1.42 18.57
C PRO A 86 4.83 0.29 18.91
N ALA A 87 4.77 -0.29 20.12
CA ALA A 87 5.63 -1.39 20.51
C ALA A 87 5.14 -2.74 19.97
N THR A 88 3.83 -2.89 19.77
CA THR A 88 3.18 -4.14 19.36
C THR A 88 2.54 -4.08 17.98
N GLY A 89 2.19 -2.88 17.49
CA GLY A 89 1.48 -2.67 16.23
C GLY A 89 0.01 -3.09 16.25
N TYR A 90 -0.57 -3.30 17.44
CA TYR A 90 -1.98 -3.63 17.64
C TYR A 90 -2.71 -2.47 18.31
N LEU A 91 -4.05 -2.44 18.18
CA LEU A 91 -4.86 -1.50 18.94
C LEU A 91 -4.59 -1.71 20.43
N GLY A 92 -4.22 -0.63 21.12
CA GLY A 92 -4.09 -0.64 22.57
C GLY A 92 -5.43 -0.93 23.24
N ASP A 93 -5.41 -1.73 24.29
CA ASP A 93 -6.53 -1.84 25.23
C ASP A 93 -6.48 -0.57 26.09
N ASP A 94 -7.39 0.38 25.85
CA ASP A 94 -7.57 1.58 26.68
C ASP A 94 -8.10 1.22 28.08
#